data_AF-A0A927UCM4-F1
#
_entry.id   AF-A0A927UCM4-F1
#
_cell.length_a   1.000
_cell.length_b   1.000
_cell.length_c   1.000
_cell.angle_alpha   90.00
_cell.angle_beta   90.00
_cell.angle_gamma   90.00
#
_symmetry.space_group_name_H-M   'P 1'
#
loop_
_entity.id
_entity.type
_entity.pdbx_description
1 polymer ?
#
loop_
_entity_poly.entity_id
_entity_poly.type
_entity_poly.pdbx_seq_one_letter_code
_entity_poly.pdbx_strand_id
1 'polypeptide(L)'
;MVSVIITKSGAEFKQVSLDGHAGDVEAGQNIVCAAVSVLAINTFNSIERFTDDAFSVDAAEDGGHLVMTFPEPLSDKSKLLLDSMLLGLDEIQKQYGDEYISLQYKEV
;
A
#
# COMPACT_ATOMS: atom_id res chain seq x y z
N MET A 1 -8.06 -10.88 6.21
CA MET A 1 -8.27 -9.85 5.18
C MET A 1 -7.19 -8.79 5.33
N VAL A 2 -6.62 -8.32 4.22
CA VAL A 2 -5.71 -7.18 4.17
C VAL A 2 -6.51 -5.91 3.90
N SER A 3 -6.32 -4.87 4.70
CA SER A 3 -6.92 -3.56 4.46
C SER A 3 -5.86 -2.62 3.91
N VAL A 4 -6.13 -1.99 2.77
CA VAL A 4 -5.29 -0.94 2.19
C VAL A 4 -6.09 0.35 2.14
N ILE A 5 -5.58 1.39 2.81
CA ILE A 5 -6.21 2.70 2.88
C ILE A 5 -5.30 3.72 2.20
N ILE A 6 -5.85 4.39 1.19
CA ILE A 6 -5.19 5.46 0.43
C ILE A 6 -5.81 6.78 0.82
N THR A 7 -5.02 7.66 1.43
CA THR A 7 -5.45 9.01 1.81
C THR A 7 -4.91 10.02 0.81
N LYS A 8 -5.79 10.82 0.22
CA LYS A 8 -5.47 11.89 -0.72
C LYS A 8 -6.02 13.24 -0.24
N SER A 9 -5.38 14.31 -0.70
CA SER A 9 -5.91 15.67 -0.62
C SER A 9 -5.88 16.26 -2.03
N GLY A 10 -7.05 16.31 -2.66
CA GLY A 10 -7.18 16.50 -4.11
C GLY A 10 -6.47 15.41 -4.89
N ALA A 11 -5.53 15.81 -5.75
CA ALA A 11 -4.73 14.87 -6.55
C ALA A 11 -3.50 14.33 -5.80
N GLU A 12 -3.18 14.86 -4.62
CA GLU A 12 -1.94 14.54 -3.92
C GLU A 12 -2.13 13.36 -2.96
N PHE A 13 -1.22 12.39 -3.02
CA PHE A 13 -1.13 11.33 -2.03
C PHE A 13 -0.60 11.87 -0.72
N LYS A 14 -1.26 11.54 0.39
CA LYS A 14 -0.85 11.91 1.76
C LYS A 14 -0.41 10.71 2.56
N GLN A 15 -1.08 9.57 2.39
CA GLN A 15 -0.77 8.37 3.14
C GLN A 15 -1.19 7.11 2.40
N VAL A 16 -0.43 6.04 2.59
CA VAL A 16 -0.81 4.66 2.27
C VAL A 16 -0.67 3.84 3.55
N SER A 17 -1.75 3.18 3.99
CA SER A 17 -1.74 2.30 5.16
C SER A 17 -2.12 0.88 4.75
N LEU A 18 -1.41 -0.10 5.29
CA LEU A 18 -1.66 -1.52 5.16
C LEU A 18 -1.88 -2.13 6.54
N ASP A 19 -2.93 -2.92 6.67
CA ASP A 19 -3.27 -3.63 7.90
C ASP A 19 -3.61 -5.09 7.59
N GLY A 20 -3.17 -6.03 8.43
CA GLY A 20 -3.40 -7.47 8.25
C GLY A 20 -2.58 -8.11 7.14
N HIS A 21 -1.53 -7.45 6.66
CA HIS A 21 -0.62 -7.95 5.61
C HIS A 21 0.47 -8.90 6.13
N ALA A 22 0.61 -9.00 7.46
CA ALA A 22 1.44 -10.00 8.15
C ALA A 22 0.67 -10.62 9.32
N GLY A 23 1.03 -11.84 9.71
CA GLY A 23 0.38 -12.60 10.77
C GLY A 23 0.08 -14.06 10.37
N ASP A 24 -0.27 -14.89 11.35
CA ASP A 24 -0.62 -16.30 11.14
C ASP A 24 -2.05 -16.39 10.59
N VAL A 25 -2.20 -16.79 9.32
CA VAL A 25 -3.49 -16.86 8.63
C VAL A 25 -3.67 -18.20 7.92
N GLU A 26 -4.93 -18.57 7.68
CA GLU A 26 -5.26 -19.84 7.01
C GLU A 26 -4.63 -19.96 5.61
N ALA A 27 -4.45 -21.21 5.17
CA ALA A 27 -3.89 -21.51 3.86
C ALA A 27 -4.76 -20.90 2.74
N GLY A 28 -4.17 -20.02 1.92
CA GLY A 28 -4.87 -19.23 0.89
C GLY A 28 -4.81 -17.74 1.17
N GLN A 29 -5.09 -17.31 2.41
CA GLN A 29 -4.96 -15.91 2.82
C GLN A 29 -3.48 -15.46 2.80
N ASN A 30 -2.56 -16.37 3.12
CA ASN A 30 -1.11 -16.13 3.02
C ASN A 30 -0.66 -15.69 1.61
N ILE A 31 -1.32 -16.16 0.55
CA ILE A 31 -0.95 -15.83 -0.84
C ILE A 31 -1.32 -14.38 -1.15
N VAL A 32 -2.52 -13.94 -0.73
CA VAL A 32 -2.97 -12.55 -0.91
C VAL A 32 -2.11 -11.60 -0.06
N CYS A 33 -1.83 -11.95 1.20
CA CYS A 33 -0.93 -11.16 2.05
C CYS A 33 0.46 -10.98 1.42
N ALA A 34 1.04 -12.07 0.89
CA ALA A 34 2.34 -12.01 0.21
C ALA A 34 2.30 -11.13 -1.05
N ALA A 35 1.25 -11.26 -1.86
CA ALA A 35 1.09 -10.46 -3.08
C ALA A 35 0.96 -8.96 -2.77
N VAL A 36 0.13 -8.59 -1.78
CA VAL A 36 -0.02 -7.20 -1.33
C VAL A 36 1.28 -6.67 -0.74
N SER A 37 1.96 -7.45 0.10
CA SER A 37 3.22 -7.06 0.73
C SER A 37 4.30 -6.79 -0.30
N VAL A 38 4.47 -7.67 -1.29
CA VAL A 38 5.46 -7.48 -2.36
C VAL A 38 5.17 -6.22 -3.15
N LEU A 39 3.91 -5.96 -3.54
CA LEU A 39 3.57 -4.76 -4.28
C LEU A 39 3.84 -3.47 -3.49
N ALA A 40 3.38 -3.41 -2.24
CA ALA A 40 3.51 -2.21 -1.43
C ALA A 40 4.96 -1.95 -1.03
N ILE A 41 5.65 -2.94 -0.48
CA ILE A 41 7.04 -2.78 -0.02
C ILE A 41 7.96 -2.50 -1.19
N ASN A 42 7.78 -3.17 -2.34
CA ASN A 42 8.58 -2.86 -3.53
C ASN A 42 8.33 -1.45 -4.04
N THR A 43 7.08 -0.96 -3.99
CA THR A 43 6.76 0.42 -4.38
C THR A 43 7.47 1.41 -3.45
N PHE A 44 7.47 1.14 -2.14
CA PHE A 44 8.12 2.01 -1.17
C PHE A 44 9.63 2.06 -1.35
N ASN A 45 10.26 0.89 -1.52
CA ASN A 45 11.68 0.79 -1.85
C ASN A 45 12.01 1.45 -3.20
N SER A 46 11.09 1.39 -4.18
CA SER A 46 11.29 2.00 -5.48
C SER A 46 11.24 3.53 -5.42
N ILE A 47 10.34 4.09 -4.60
CA ILE A 47 10.31 5.53 -4.32
C ILE A 47 11.64 5.95 -3.68
N GLU A 48 12.05 5.27 -2.60
CA GLU A 48 13.32 5.56 -1.91
C GLU A 48 14.54 5.48 -2.84
N ARG A 49 14.57 4.48 -3.73
CA ARG A 49 15.76 4.19 -4.53
C ARG A 49 15.85 5.00 -5.82
N PHE A 50 14.71 5.33 -6.42
CA PHE A 50 14.62 5.83 -7.80
C PHE A 50 13.99 7.23 -7.92
N THR A 51 13.59 7.84 -6.81
CA THR A 51 13.10 9.22 -6.76
C THR A 51 13.80 10.01 -5.64
N ASP A 52 13.63 11.33 -5.65
CA ASP A 52 14.14 12.22 -4.60
C ASP A 52 13.04 12.62 -3.60
N ASP A 53 11.86 11.98 -3.68
CA ASP A 53 10.70 12.33 -2.86
C ASP A 53 10.86 11.78 -1.44
N ALA A 54 10.65 12.66 -0.46
CA ALA A 54 10.70 12.28 0.95
C ALA A 54 9.40 11.59 1.40
N PHE A 55 9.54 10.60 2.27
CA PHE A 55 8.43 9.97 2.98
C PHE A 55 8.90 9.48 4.34
N SER A 56 7.94 9.14 5.21
CA SER A 56 8.22 8.44 6.47
C SER A 56 7.43 7.14 6.53
N VAL A 57 7.95 6.16 7.26
CA VAL A 57 7.32 4.86 7.47
C VAL A 57 7.14 4.63 8.96
N ASP A 58 5.94 4.23 9.35
CA ASP A 58 5.64 3.68 10.67
C ASP A 58 5.20 2.23 10.49
N ALA A 59 5.81 1.31 11.23
CA ALA A 59 5.55 -0.12 11.14
C ALA A 59 5.40 -0.69 12.55
N ALA A 60 4.33 -1.44 12.78
CA ALA A 60 4.14 -2.15 14.05
C ALA A 60 5.19 -3.25 14.23
N GLU A 61 5.54 -3.56 15.48
CA GLU A 61 6.55 -4.57 15.81
C GLU A 61 6.21 -5.98 15.30
N ASP A 62 4.90 -6.29 15.19
CA ASP A 62 4.40 -7.54 14.63
C ASP A 62 4.37 -7.57 13.10
N GLY A 63 4.70 -6.44 12.46
CA GLY A 63 4.67 -6.25 11.01
C GLY A 63 3.27 -6.24 10.40
N GLY A 64 2.20 -6.36 11.20
CA GLY A 64 0.82 -6.45 10.72
C GLY A 64 0.30 -5.11 10.18
N HIS A 65 0.85 -4.01 10.68
CA HIS A 65 0.48 -2.65 10.32
C HIS A 65 1.68 -1.87 9.75
N LEU A 66 1.46 -1.20 8.61
CA LEU A 66 2.46 -0.39 7.93
C LEU A 66 1.80 0.89 7.40
N VAL A 67 2.41 2.04 7.67
CA VAL A 67 1.92 3.34 7.24
C VAL A 67 3.04 4.12 6.60
N MET A 68 2.86 4.47 5.33
CA MET A 68 3.73 5.39 4.62
C MET A 68 3.06 6.76 4.54
N THR A 69 3.77 7.81 4.94
CA THR A 69 3.28 9.19 4.95
C THR A 69 4.14 10.07 4.06
N PHE A 70 3.48 10.92 3.25
CA PHE A 70 4.13 11.85 2.33
C PHE A 70 3.95 13.29 2.84
N PRO A 71 5.00 13.90 3.43
CA PRO A 71 4.92 15.24 4.00
C PRO A 71 4.78 16.33 2.93
N GLU A 72 5.35 16.09 1.74
CA GLU A 72 5.39 17.03 0.62
C GLU A 72 4.64 16.44 -0.60
N PRO A 73 4.22 17.29 -1.57
CA PRO A 73 3.67 16.81 -2.84
C PRO A 73 4.66 15.91 -3.57
N LEU A 74 4.15 14.80 -4.11
CA LEU A 74 4.99 13.81 -4.79
C LEU A 74 5.26 14.21 -6.24
N SER A 75 6.47 13.89 -6.71
CA SER A 75 6.81 13.97 -8.13
C SER A 75 5.97 13.01 -8.98
N ASP A 76 5.89 13.28 -10.29
CA ASP A 76 5.20 12.40 -11.24
C ASP A 76 5.78 10.97 -11.26
N LYS A 77 7.07 10.80 -10.93
CA LYS A 77 7.70 9.49 -10.84
C LYS A 77 7.13 8.67 -9.68
N SER A 78 7.04 9.26 -8.49
CA SER A 78 6.46 8.57 -7.32
C SER A 78 4.97 8.35 -7.48
N LYS A 79 4.25 9.31 -8.07
CA LYS A 79 2.83 9.14 -8.43
C LYS A 79 2.61 7.97 -9.38
N LEU A 80 3.44 7.83 -10.42
CA LEU A 80 3.39 6.69 -11.33
C LEU A 80 3.64 5.34 -10.62
N LEU A 81 4.62 5.30 -9.70
CA LEU A 81 4.88 4.10 -8.91
C LEU A 81 3.69 3.72 -8.02
N LEU A 82 3.07 4.71 -7.37
CA LEU A 82 1.86 4.51 -6.57
C LEU A 82 0.66 4.09 -7.43
N ASP A 83 0.45 4.71 -8.58
CA ASP A 83 -0.63 4.33 -9.51
C ASP A 83 -0.42 2.89 -10.03
N SER A 84 0.83 2.50 -10.29
CA SER A 84 1.18 1.11 -10.64
C SER A 84 0.89 0.13 -9.51
N MET A 85 1.13 0.53 -8.25
CA MET A 85 0.78 -0.28 -7.08
C MET A 85 -0.74 -0.43 -6.95
N LEU A 86 -1.49 0.66 -7.08
CA LEU A 86 -2.96 0.65 -7.00
C LEU A 86 -3.58 -0.23 -8.07
N LEU A 87 -3.06 -0.18 -9.30
CA LEU A 87 -3.47 -1.08 -10.38
C LEU A 87 -3.30 -2.55 -10.00
N GLY A 88 -2.15 -2.90 -9.40
CA GLY A 88 -1.89 -4.27 -8.95
C GLY A 88 -2.80 -4.72 -7.81
N LEU A 89 -3.06 -3.83 -6.84
CA LEU A 89 -3.97 -4.13 -5.72
C LEU A 89 -5.42 -4.28 -6.17
N ASP A 90 -5.88 -3.45 -7.11
CA ASP A 90 -7.20 -3.53 -7.72
C ASP A 90 -7.39 -4.86 -8.46
N GLU A 91 -6.36 -5.33 -9.18
CA GLU A 91 -6.42 -6.63 -9.86
C GLU A 91 -6.45 -7.81 -8.87
N ILE A 92 -5.70 -7.73 -7.77
CA ILE A 92 -5.78 -8.73 -6.68
C ILE A 92 -7.19 -8.74 -6.09
N GLN A 93 -7.78 -7.57 -5.82
CA GLN A 93 -9.14 -7.49 -5.29
C GLN A 93 -10.17 -8.09 -6.24
N LYS A 94 -10.06 -7.82 -7.55
CA LYS A 94 -10.94 -8.43 -8.55
C LYS A 94 -10.81 -9.95 -8.63
N GLN A 95 -9.58 -10.47 -8.47
CA GLN A 95 -9.31 -11.90 -8.61
C GLN A 95 -9.73 -12.71 -7.38
N TYR A 96 -9.50 -12.18 -6.18
CA TYR A 96 -9.73 -12.90 -4.92
C TYR A 96 -11.02 -12.48 -4.20
N GLY A 97 -11.50 -11.26 -4.43
CA GLY A 97 -12.71 -10.72 -3.82
C GLY A 97 -12.49 -9.97 -2.51
N ASP A 98 -13.53 -9.26 -2.08
CA ASP A 98 -13.53 -8.36 -0.92
C ASP A 98 -13.33 -9.08 0.42
N GLU A 99 -13.44 -10.41 0.45
CA GLU A 99 -13.21 -11.22 1.66
C GLU A 99 -11.71 -11.32 2.02
N TYR A 100 -10.80 -11.11 1.06
CA TYR A 100 -9.35 -11.18 1.29
C TYR A 100 -8.67 -9.83 1.31
N ILE A 101 -9.13 -8.85 0.52
CA ILE A 101 -8.53 -7.53 0.43
C ILE A 101 -9.60 -6.45 0.34
N SER A 102 -9.40 -5.35 1.06
CA SER A 102 -10.23 -4.14 0.97
C SER A 102 -9.36 -2.96 0.56
N LEU A 103 -9.69 -2.31 -0.56
CA LEU A 103 -9.06 -1.07 -1.01
C LEU A 103 -10.00 0.11 -0.72
N GLN A 104 -9.55 1.07 0.09
CA GLN A 104 -10.35 2.23 0.49
C GLN A 104 -9.64 3.54 0.15
N TYR A 105 -10.44 4.52 -0.29
CA TYR A 105 -9.96 5.86 -0.61
C TYR A 105 -10.56 6.87 0.37
N LYS A 106 -9.70 7.69 0.98
CA LYS A 106 -10.08 8.76 1.91
C LYS A 106 -9.61 10.11 1.39
N GLU A 107 -10.48 11.11 1.47
CA GLU A 107 -10.19 12.50 1.12
C GLU A 107 -10.02 13.32 2.40
N VAL A 108 -8.99 14.19 2.46
CA VAL A 108 -8.69 15.06 3.61
C VAL A 108 -8.37 16.50 3.22
#